data_AF-A0A6C0IQK0-F1
#
_entry.id   AF-A0A6C0IQK0-F1
#
_cell.length_a   1.000
_cell.length_b   1.000
_cell.length_c   1.000
_cell.angle_alpha   90.00
_cell.angle_beta   90.00
_cell.angle_gamma   90.00
#
_symmetry.space_group_name_H-M   'P 1'
#
loop_
_entity.id
_entity.type
_entity.pdbx_description
1 polymer ?
#
loop_
_entity_poly.entity_id
_entity_poly.type
_entity_poly.pdbx_seq_one_letter_code
_entity_poly.pdbx_strand_id
1 'polypeptide(L)'
;MEKAKEKPPEFFKSTKTSLKSILKHPEINTKKLNDVVIKAHKIVIHTLQFLKMYTLHHYQTHSQTIPIIDKILILNVMKVVCGEKHTKTGKPPKKETVELTTKLTSFYTEHYKPYTQPEQLDYEYMSNVLSYLCEDIMTMYENNIQLHYVNYVERYVNVVWKKKMLVDKIRKIFHTKKEKEARIRCLEKELRKIKNDLLNVDNIDENTSLPHYHKWITEQKKHIVPDKEKFQKQSIYYDLKCKPMDYFPCMIAMMKQVENNEETISNVFPLRSSISPGYIRLDTITLVYLLLRKEQGKKSDFSNQGNTKKHEDKIWKFFFRTEKKVFHKTDFSFHHMISTDGVGVSILFIRDDLVGKRLPNAKKGVSKELYIDELNDYSALRDKTIVGVDPGKEDLIYCVDDASKDANVFRYSQDQRRKETKMKKYNNIILGMKTNKIQ
;
A
#
# COMPACT_ATOMS: atom_id res chain seq x y z
N MET A 1 11.05 44.81 7.11
CA MET A 1 10.63 43.55 7.77
C MET A 1 10.94 42.41 6.81
N GLU A 2 11.93 41.57 7.11
CA GLU A 2 12.11 40.31 6.38
C GLU A 2 10.82 39.50 6.49
N LYS A 3 10.25 39.10 5.34
CA LYS A 3 9.12 38.17 5.32
C LYS A 3 9.55 36.91 6.06
N ALA A 4 8.81 36.54 7.11
CA ALA A 4 9.04 35.30 7.84
C ALA A 4 9.11 34.15 6.82
N LYS A 5 10.24 33.44 6.81
CA LYS A 5 10.50 32.35 5.87
C LYS A 5 9.36 31.34 5.98
N GLU A 6 8.63 31.12 4.89
CA GLU A 6 7.52 30.17 4.90
C GLU A 6 8.03 28.77 5.26
N LYS A 7 7.37 28.14 6.24
CA LYS A 7 7.75 26.82 6.72
C LYS A 7 7.46 25.77 5.64
N PRO A 8 8.31 24.74 5.48
CA PRO A 8 8.02 23.63 4.59
C PRO A 8 6.66 22.99 4.89
N PRO A 9 5.82 22.70 3.89
CA PRO A 9 4.49 22.13 4.11
C PRO A 9 4.56 20.69 4.63
N GLU A 10 5.59 19.94 4.22
CA GLU A 10 5.79 18.54 4.60
C GLU A 10 6.36 18.41 6.01
N PHE A 11 5.79 17.53 6.83
CA PHE A 11 6.30 17.22 8.17
C PHE A 11 7.54 16.34 8.14
N PHE A 12 7.62 15.46 7.15
CA PHE A 12 8.70 14.49 6.98
C PHE A 12 9.31 14.61 5.60
N LYS A 13 10.61 14.33 5.52
CA LYS A 13 11.33 14.24 4.25
C LYS A 13 12.29 13.07 4.29
N SER A 14 12.63 12.55 3.12
CA SER A 14 13.60 11.45 3.02
C SER A 14 14.75 11.81 2.07
N THR A 15 15.91 11.20 2.31
CA THR A 15 17.07 11.24 1.41
C THR A 15 17.54 9.81 1.16
N LYS A 16 17.68 9.43 -0.11
CA LYS A 16 18.11 8.07 -0.50
C LYS A 16 19.62 8.00 -0.71
N THR A 17 20.24 6.92 -0.28
CA THR A 17 21.66 6.60 -0.47
C THR A 17 21.89 5.07 -0.46
N SER A 18 23.13 4.61 -0.57
CA SER A 18 23.47 3.19 -0.37
C SER A 18 23.88 2.90 1.07
N LEU A 19 23.52 1.71 1.59
CA LEU A 19 23.88 1.26 2.92
C LEU A 19 25.40 1.23 3.09
N LYS A 20 26.11 0.68 2.09
CA LYS A 20 27.58 0.65 2.03
C LYS A 20 28.22 2.02 2.22
N SER A 21 27.59 3.09 1.72
CA SER A 21 28.17 4.43 1.83
C SER A 21 28.11 5.00 3.25
N ILE A 22 27.12 4.62 4.06
CA ILE A 22 26.86 5.23 5.37
C ILE A 22 27.19 4.31 6.54
N LEU A 23 27.26 3.00 6.33
CA LEU A 23 27.48 2.02 7.40
C LEU A 23 28.95 2.04 7.87
N LYS A 24 29.16 2.02 9.19
CA LYS A 24 30.47 1.76 9.81
C LYS A 24 30.63 0.27 10.05
N HIS A 25 31.87 -0.21 9.98
CA HIS A 25 32.21 -1.64 10.12
C HIS A 25 31.34 -2.56 9.24
N PRO A 26 31.31 -2.31 7.91
CA PRO A 26 30.46 -3.06 6.99
C PRO A 26 30.74 -4.57 7.02
N GLU A 27 31.96 -4.99 7.31
CA GLU A 27 32.39 -6.38 7.44
C GLU A 27 31.58 -7.16 8.50
N ILE A 28 31.11 -6.49 9.56
CA ILE A 28 30.31 -7.11 10.62
C ILE A 28 28.82 -6.79 10.47
N ASN A 29 28.50 -5.51 10.26
CA ASN A 29 27.12 -5.03 10.38
C ASN A 29 26.26 -5.34 9.15
N THR A 30 26.86 -5.46 7.96
CA THR A 30 26.11 -5.71 6.72
C THR A 30 25.40 -7.06 6.76
N LYS A 31 26.08 -8.12 7.22
CA LYS A 31 25.51 -9.46 7.30
C LYS A 31 24.28 -9.48 8.20
N LYS A 32 24.39 -8.94 9.42
CA LYS A 32 23.29 -8.86 10.39
C LYS A 32 22.07 -8.11 9.83
N LEU A 33 22.29 -6.96 9.18
CA LEU A 33 21.21 -6.17 8.59
C LEU A 33 20.54 -6.93 7.44
N ASN A 34 21.32 -7.57 6.58
CA ASN A 34 20.78 -8.35 5.46
C ASN A 34 19.97 -9.55 5.94
N ASP A 35 20.46 -10.28 6.95
CA ASP A 35 19.76 -11.44 7.52
C ASP A 35 18.38 -11.04 8.07
N VAL A 36 18.31 -9.90 8.79
CA VAL A 36 17.05 -9.35 9.32
C VAL A 36 16.12 -8.91 8.20
N VAL A 37 16.65 -8.27 7.15
CA VAL A 37 15.86 -7.85 5.98
C VAL A 37 15.25 -9.06 5.26
N ILE A 38 16.03 -10.13 5.05
CA ILE A 38 15.55 -11.36 4.40
C ILE A 38 14.49 -12.02 5.27
N LYS A 39 14.77 -12.19 6.57
CA LYS A 39 13.84 -12.77 7.54
C LYS A 39 12.53 -11.99 7.60
N ALA A 40 12.60 -10.66 7.69
CA ALA A 40 11.42 -9.79 7.66
C ALA A 40 10.58 -9.98 6.39
N HIS A 41 11.24 -10.07 5.22
CA HIS A 41 10.53 -10.29 3.97
C HIS A 41 9.83 -11.66 3.92
N LYS A 42 10.49 -12.72 4.40
CA LYS A 42 9.89 -14.05 4.53
C LYS A 42 8.69 -14.04 5.47
N ILE A 43 8.81 -13.41 6.64
CA ILE A 43 7.69 -13.26 7.59
C ILE A 43 6.50 -12.59 6.91
N VAL A 44 6.71 -11.54 6.12
CA VAL A 44 5.61 -10.88 5.37
C VAL A 44 4.97 -11.82 4.34
N ILE A 45 5.77 -12.58 3.59
CA ILE A 45 5.24 -13.56 2.62
C ILE A 45 4.30 -14.55 3.32
N HIS A 46 4.81 -15.22 4.36
CA HIS A 46 4.04 -16.22 5.10
C HIS A 46 2.82 -15.61 5.77
N THR A 47 2.93 -14.39 6.31
CA THR A 47 1.79 -13.70 6.94
C THR A 47 0.68 -13.41 5.92
N LEU A 48 1.01 -12.91 4.74
CA LEU A 48 0.01 -12.61 3.70
C LEU A 48 -0.66 -13.88 3.17
N GLN A 49 0.12 -14.95 2.95
CA GLN A 49 -0.40 -16.25 2.51
C GLN A 49 -1.28 -16.90 3.58
N PHE A 50 -0.85 -16.85 4.84
CA PHE A 50 -1.64 -17.33 5.98
C PHE A 50 -2.95 -16.56 6.11
N LEU A 51 -2.91 -15.23 6.08
CA LEU A 51 -4.12 -14.40 6.17
C LEU A 51 -5.11 -14.73 5.05
N LYS A 52 -4.62 -14.94 3.82
CA LYS A 52 -5.44 -15.37 2.70
C LYS A 52 -6.13 -16.70 2.99
N MET A 53 -5.36 -17.72 3.40
CA MET A 53 -5.90 -19.05 3.68
C MET A 53 -6.90 -19.02 4.85
N TYR A 54 -6.54 -18.35 5.94
CA TYR A 54 -7.38 -18.20 7.13
C TYR A 54 -8.71 -17.50 6.82
N THR A 55 -8.66 -16.40 6.07
CA THR A 55 -9.86 -15.64 5.68
C THR A 55 -10.77 -16.48 4.78
N LEU A 56 -10.20 -17.19 3.79
CA LEU A 56 -10.98 -18.04 2.89
C LEU A 56 -11.61 -19.22 3.61
N HIS A 57 -10.87 -19.87 4.51
CA HIS A 57 -11.41 -20.97 5.32
C HIS A 57 -12.53 -20.48 6.24
N HIS A 58 -12.34 -19.33 6.90
CA HIS A 58 -13.38 -18.72 7.73
C HIS A 58 -14.65 -18.39 6.92
N TYR A 59 -14.48 -17.82 5.72
CA TYR A 59 -15.58 -17.51 4.81
C TYR A 59 -16.39 -18.75 4.42
N GLN A 60 -15.73 -19.88 4.19
CA GLN A 60 -16.39 -21.15 3.84
C GLN A 60 -17.10 -21.81 5.03
N THR A 61 -16.57 -21.64 6.25
CA THR A 61 -17.05 -22.36 7.45
C THR A 61 -18.04 -21.56 8.29
N HIS A 62 -18.04 -20.22 8.20
CA HIS A 62 -18.83 -19.33 9.06
C HIS A 62 -19.75 -18.42 8.22
N SER A 63 -20.63 -19.02 7.41
CA SER A 63 -21.71 -18.31 6.71
C SER A 63 -21.28 -17.07 5.93
N GLN A 64 -20.19 -17.15 5.16
CA GLN A 64 -19.68 -16.05 4.33
C GLN A 64 -19.22 -14.80 5.12
N THR A 65 -18.96 -14.94 6.42
CA THR A 65 -18.35 -13.89 7.22
C THR A 65 -16.82 -13.96 7.16
N ILE A 66 -16.15 -12.82 7.23
CA ILE A 66 -14.69 -12.75 7.27
C ILE A 66 -14.19 -12.28 8.65
N PRO A 67 -13.02 -12.73 9.10
CA PRO A 67 -12.39 -12.19 10.30
C PRO A 67 -12.05 -10.71 10.11
N ILE A 68 -12.09 -9.95 11.20
CA ILE A 68 -11.67 -8.55 11.20
C ILE A 68 -10.15 -8.52 11.02
N ILE A 69 -9.68 -8.06 9.87
CA ILE A 69 -8.25 -7.90 9.58
C ILE A 69 -7.79 -6.57 10.18
N ASP A 70 -7.36 -6.63 11.43
CA ASP A 70 -6.78 -5.50 12.16
C ASP A 70 -5.30 -5.76 12.53
N LYS A 71 -4.69 -4.77 13.18
CA LYS A 71 -3.29 -4.85 13.62
C LYS A 71 -3.06 -5.96 14.64
N ILE A 72 -4.07 -6.30 15.44
CA ILE A 72 -3.99 -7.34 16.47
C ILE A 72 -3.92 -8.70 15.79
N LEU A 73 -4.81 -8.99 14.84
CA LEU A 73 -4.81 -10.23 14.06
C LEU A 73 -3.49 -10.37 13.31
N ILE A 74 -3.08 -9.34 12.55
CA ILE A 74 -1.85 -9.38 11.74
C ILE A 74 -0.63 -9.68 12.63
N LEU A 75 -0.46 -8.97 13.75
CA LEU A 75 0.69 -9.18 14.65
C LEU A 75 0.69 -10.59 15.26
N ASN A 76 -0.46 -11.14 15.62
CA ASN A 76 -0.53 -12.50 16.15
C ASN A 76 -0.23 -13.54 15.07
N VAL A 77 -0.71 -13.36 13.84
CA VAL A 77 -0.33 -14.21 12.70
C VAL A 77 1.18 -14.17 12.46
N MET A 78 1.80 -12.99 12.44
CA MET A 78 3.26 -12.86 12.28
C MET A 78 4.02 -13.64 13.35
N LYS A 79 3.55 -13.61 14.60
CA LYS A 79 4.17 -14.37 15.70
C LYS A 79 3.98 -15.87 15.55
N VAL A 80 2.78 -16.32 15.18
CA VAL A 80 2.48 -17.75 14.96
C VAL A 80 3.37 -18.33 13.84
N VAL A 81 3.52 -17.59 12.74
CA VAL A 81 4.41 -17.95 11.63
C VAL A 81 5.87 -18.08 12.06
N CYS A 82 6.32 -17.27 13.02
CA CYS A 82 7.68 -17.33 13.56
C CYS A 82 7.87 -18.34 14.70
N GLY A 83 6.81 -18.99 15.17
CA GLY A 83 6.88 -19.89 16.33
C GLY A 83 7.20 -19.20 17.68
N GLU A 84 7.50 -20.02 18.69
CA GLU A 84 7.86 -19.53 20.02
C GLU A 84 9.22 -18.82 20.02
N LYS A 85 9.35 -17.74 20.80
CA LYS A 85 10.65 -17.13 21.06
C LYS A 85 11.55 -18.11 21.81
N HIS A 86 12.84 -18.12 21.45
CA HIS A 86 13.87 -18.80 22.23
C HIS A 86 13.99 -18.26 23.68
N THR A 87 13.61 -16.99 23.91
CA THR A 87 13.59 -16.38 25.24
C THR A 87 12.18 -15.98 25.66
N LYS A 88 11.64 -16.62 26.71
CA LYS A 88 10.36 -16.25 27.35
C LYS A 88 10.57 -15.09 28.32
N THR A 89 10.81 -13.89 27.79
CA THR A 89 10.98 -12.66 28.57
C THR A 89 9.86 -11.67 28.26
N GLY A 90 9.27 -11.08 29.31
CA GLY A 90 8.26 -10.01 29.19
C GLY A 90 7.00 -10.25 30.02
N LYS A 91 6.07 -9.29 29.95
CA LYS A 91 4.77 -9.37 30.61
C LYS A 91 3.91 -10.46 29.95
N PRO A 92 3.19 -11.29 30.73
CA PRO A 92 2.27 -12.25 30.16
C PRO A 92 1.20 -11.57 29.29
N PRO A 93 0.83 -12.17 28.15
CA PRO A 93 -0.21 -11.64 27.28
C PRO A 93 -1.58 -11.65 27.95
N LYS A 94 -2.51 -10.82 27.44
CA LYS A 94 -3.91 -10.82 27.86
C LYS A 94 -4.58 -12.15 27.50
N LYS A 95 -5.60 -12.56 28.25
CA LYS A 95 -6.36 -13.81 28.03
C LYS A 95 -6.89 -13.92 26.60
N GLU A 96 -7.53 -12.88 26.08
CA GLU A 96 -8.03 -12.81 24.69
C GLU A 96 -6.93 -13.06 23.65
N THR A 97 -5.72 -12.52 23.90
CA THR A 97 -4.57 -12.71 23.01
C THR A 97 -4.08 -14.15 23.03
N VAL A 98 -4.13 -14.81 24.19
CA VAL A 98 -3.78 -16.22 24.32
C VAL A 98 -4.77 -17.08 23.55
N GLU A 99 -6.07 -16.86 23.72
CA GLU A 99 -7.12 -17.59 23.02
C GLU A 99 -7.00 -17.46 21.49
N LEU A 100 -6.79 -16.22 21.01
CA LEU A 100 -6.56 -15.96 19.59
C LEU A 100 -5.29 -16.66 19.10
N THR A 101 -4.19 -16.60 19.85
CA THR A 101 -2.92 -17.23 19.48
C THR A 101 -3.08 -18.75 19.40
N THR A 102 -3.80 -19.36 20.34
CA THR A 102 -4.07 -20.81 20.32
C THR A 102 -4.86 -21.19 19.09
N LYS A 103 -5.94 -20.46 18.76
CA LYS A 103 -6.74 -20.68 17.56
C LYS A 103 -5.90 -20.57 16.28
N LEU A 104 -5.08 -19.53 16.18
CA LEU A 104 -4.20 -19.32 15.03
C LEU A 104 -3.10 -20.39 14.92
N THR A 105 -2.59 -20.88 16.05
CA THR A 105 -1.54 -21.92 16.09
C THR A 105 -2.07 -23.29 15.68
N SER A 106 -3.28 -23.65 16.12
CA SER A 106 -3.96 -24.86 15.65
C SER A 106 -4.20 -24.77 14.15
N PHE A 107 -4.79 -23.67 13.67
CA PHE A 107 -4.98 -23.45 12.23
C PHE A 107 -3.68 -23.51 11.44
N TYR A 108 -2.60 -22.90 11.96
CA TYR A 108 -1.28 -22.95 11.35
C TYR A 108 -0.78 -24.38 11.20
N THR A 109 -0.87 -25.18 12.25
CA THR A 109 -0.34 -26.54 12.28
C THR A 109 -1.14 -27.48 11.39
N GLU A 110 -2.47 -27.36 11.41
CA GLU A 110 -3.39 -28.24 10.71
C GLU A 110 -3.52 -27.89 9.22
N HIS A 111 -3.65 -26.60 8.88
CA HIS A 111 -4.02 -26.18 7.53
C HIS A 111 -2.89 -25.52 6.76
N TYR A 112 -1.99 -24.77 7.41
CA TYR A 112 -1.00 -23.97 6.69
C TYR A 112 0.36 -24.68 6.54
N LYS A 113 0.91 -25.17 7.66
CA LYS A 113 2.22 -25.80 7.76
C LYS A 113 2.45 -26.95 6.76
N PRO A 114 1.47 -27.84 6.47
CA PRO A 114 1.66 -28.93 5.50
C PRO A 114 2.02 -28.47 4.08
N TYR A 115 1.66 -27.23 3.71
CA TYR A 115 1.92 -26.67 2.39
C TYR A 115 3.12 -25.71 2.36
N THR A 116 3.87 -25.63 3.46
CA THR A 116 5.05 -24.77 3.58
C THR A 116 6.34 -25.57 3.55
N GLN A 117 7.42 -24.94 3.08
CA GLN A 117 8.76 -25.50 3.23
C GLN A 117 9.15 -25.52 4.71
N PRO A 118 9.91 -26.53 5.17
CA PRO A 118 10.43 -26.59 6.53
C PRO A 118 11.44 -25.46 6.73
N GLU A 119 10.95 -24.30 7.18
CA GLU A 119 11.75 -23.14 7.49
C GLU A 119 11.50 -22.71 8.94
N GLN A 120 12.59 -22.58 9.70
CA GLN A 120 12.53 -22.03 11.05
C GLN A 120 12.72 -20.53 10.98
N LEU A 121 11.61 -19.80 11.04
CA LEU A 121 11.61 -18.37 11.28
C LEU A 121 11.62 -18.10 12.78
N ASP A 122 12.13 -16.94 13.16
CA ASP A 122 12.00 -16.36 14.49
C ASP A 122 11.86 -14.84 14.32
N TYR A 123 11.56 -14.16 15.42
CA TYR A 123 11.47 -12.69 15.44
C TYR A 123 12.28 -12.11 16.60
N GLU A 124 13.36 -12.79 16.99
CA GLU A 124 14.24 -12.31 18.05
C GLU A 124 14.77 -10.93 17.66
N TYR A 125 14.66 -9.96 18.58
CA TYR A 125 15.06 -8.56 18.36
C TYR A 125 14.29 -7.79 17.26
N MET A 126 13.24 -8.36 16.68
CA MET A 126 12.50 -7.76 15.56
C MET A 126 11.12 -7.21 15.95
N SER A 127 10.78 -7.10 17.23
CA SER A 127 9.44 -6.66 17.69
C SER A 127 8.98 -5.32 17.08
N ASN A 128 9.87 -4.32 17.04
CA ASN A 128 9.55 -3.02 16.44
C ASN A 128 9.42 -3.13 14.92
N VAL A 129 10.30 -3.91 14.28
CA VAL A 129 10.23 -4.21 12.84
C VAL A 129 8.89 -4.86 12.50
N LEU A 130 8.42 -5.84 13.27
CA LEU A 130 7.11 -6.47 13.06
C LEU A 130 5.96 -5.48 13.21
N SER A 131 6.04 -4.56 14.16
CA SER A 131 5.03 -3.51 14.36
C SER A 131 4.95 -2.61 13.14
N TYR A 132 6.10 -2.21 12.58
CA TYR A 132 6.15 -1.44 11.34
C TYR A 132 5.62 -2.23 10.14
N LEU A 133 6.01 -3.50 10.00
CA LEU A 133 5.52 -4.36 8.91
C LEU A 133 4.01 -4.62 9.01
N CYS A 134 3.45 -4.67 10.22
CA CYS A 134 2.00 -4.77 10.43
C CYS A 134 1.27 -3.56 9.85
N GLU A 135 1.75 -2.34 10.11
CA GLU A 135 1.21 -1.12 9.50
C GLU A 135 1.33 -1.16 7.97
N ASP A 136 2.46 -1.65 7.45
CA ASP A 136 2.70 -1.76 6.02
C ASP A 136 1.72 -2.76 5.38
N ILE A 137 1.47 -3.92 6.03
CA ILE A 137 0.49 -4.93 5.58
C ILE A 137 -0.92 -4.32 5.59
N MET A 138 -1.31 -3.63 6.66
CA MET A 138 -2.62 -2.97 6.73
C MET A 138 -2.80 -1.99 5.57
N THR A 139 -1.80 -1.14 5.34
CA THR A 139 -1.76 -0.18 4.24
C THR A 139 -1.83 -0.88 2.87
N MET A 140 -1.23 -2.07 2.72
CA MET A 140 -1.33 -2.85 1.47
C MET A 140 -2.77 -3.29 1.17
N TYR A 141 -3.53 -3.72 2.19
CA TYR A 141 -4.95 -4.05 2.02
C TYR A 141 -5.77 -2.81 1.63
N GLU A 142 -5.60 -1.72 2.38
CA GLU A 142 -6.30 -0.46 2.12
C GLU A 142 -6.03 0.05 0.70
N ASN A 143 -4.77 0.09 0.28
CA ASN A 143 -4.38 0.54 -1.05
C ASN A 143 -4.93 -0.37 -2.16
N ASN A 144 -4.90 -1.69 -1.98
CA ASN A 144 -5.46 -2.64 -2.95
C ASN A 144 -6.96 -2.36 -3.18
N ILE A 145 -7.71 -2.12 -2.11
CA ILE A 145 -9.13 -1.79 -2.21
C ILE A 145 -9.31 -0.42 -2.88
N GLN A 146 -8.66 0.62 -2.36
CA GLN A 146 -8.79 1.99 -2.87
C GLN A 146 -8.46 2.16 -4.35
N LEU A 147 -7.50 1.40 -4.87
CA LEU A 147 -7.02 1.54 -6.25
C LEU A 147 -7.75 0.63 -7.23
N HIS A 148 -8.32 -0.48 -6.77
CA HIS A 148 -8.80 -1.53 -7.67
C HIS A 148 -10.25 -1.91 -7.48
N TYR A 149 -10.93 -1.49 -6.42
CA TYR A 149 -12.31 -1.88 -6.13
C TYR A 149 -13.26 -1.69 -7.32
N VAL A 150 -13.20 -0.55 -8.01
CA VAL A 150 -14.00 -0.28 -9.23
C VAL A 150 -13.72 -1.33 -10.31
N ASN A 151 -12.46 -1.70 -10.53
CA ASN A 151 -12.09 -2.73 -11.51
C ASN A 151 -12.68 -4.11 -11.14
N TYR A 152 -12.81 -4.43 -9.84
CA TYR A 152 -13.47 -5.66 -9.41
C TYR A 152 -14.96 -5.64 -9.77
N VAL A 153 -15.66 -4.52 -9.55
CA VAL A 153 -17.06 -4.33 -9.99
C VAL A 153 -17.18 -4.46 -11.50
N GLU A 154 -16.29 -3.82 -12.25
CA GLU A 154 -16.32 -3.91 -13.72
C GLU A 154 -16.14 -5.35 -14.21
N ARG A 155 -15.19 -6.08 -13.62
CA ARG A 155 -14.94 -7.49 -13.96
C ARG A 155 -16.16 -8.34 -13.64
N TYR A 156 -16.71 -8.17 -12.44
CA TYR A 156 -17.90 -8.87 -11.98
C TYR A 156 -19.07 -8.70 -12.96
N VAL A 157 -19.42 -7.46 -13.30
CA VAL A 157 -20.51 -7.15 -14.25
C VAL A 157 -20.21 -7.74 -15.64
N ASN A 158 -18.98 -7.61 -16.14
CA ASN A 158 -18.62 -8.15 -17.46
C ASN A 158 -18.78 -9.69 -17.53
N VAL A 159 -18.49 -10.39 -16.45
CA VAL A 159 -18.60 -11.86 -16.37
C VAL A 159 -20.07 -12.27 -16.28
N VAL A 160 -20.85 -11.69 -15.37
CA VAL A 160 -22.28 -12.02 -15.20
C VAL A 160 -23.06 -11.79 -16.49
N TRP A 161 -22.78 -10.69 -17.19
CA TRP A 161 -23.43 -10.36 -18.46
C TRP A 161 -22.77 -11.01 -19.68
N LYS A 162 -21.84 -11.95 -19.48
CA LYS A 162 -21.17 -12.74 -20.53
C LYS A 162 -20.62 -11.87 -21.67
N LYS A 163 -20.03 -10.72 -21.33
CA LYS A 163 -19.53 -9.72 -22.30
C LYS A 163 -18.67 -10.36 -23.39
N LYS A 164 -17.76 -11.27 -22.99
CA LYS A 164 -16.86 -11.98 -23.92
C LYS A 164 -17.63 -12.77 -24.97
N MET A 165 -18.58 -13.60 -24.54
CA MET A 165 -19.44 -14.38 -25.44
C MET A 165 -20.23 -13.49 -26.40
N LEU A 166 -20.77 -12.36 -25.92
CA LEU A 166 -21.51 -11.41 -26.77
C LEU A 166 -20.59 -10.75 -27.82
N VAL A 167 -19.41 -10.30 -27.41
CA VAL A 167 -18.42 -9.72 -28.31
C VAL A 167 -17.99 -10.72 -29.39
N ASP A 168 -17.80 -11.99 -29.03
CA ASP A 168 -17.44 -13.03 -29.99
C ASP A 168 -18.57 -13.33 -30.98
N LYS A 169 -19.83 -13.32 -30.53
CA LYS A 169 -21.00 -13.42 -31.42
C LYS A 169 -21.07 -12.24 -32.39
N ILE A 170 -20.90 -11.01 -31.91
CA ILE A 170 -20.87 -9.80 -32.76
C ILE A 170 -19.76 -9.92 -33.82
N ARG A 171 -18.57 -10.38 -33.44
CA ARG A 171 -17.43 -10.53 -34.36
C ARG A 171 -17.68 -11.59 -35.46
N LYS A 172 -18.49 -12.62 -35.17
CA LYS A 172 -18.88 -13.67 -36.13
C LYS A 172 -20.03 -13.27 -37.05
N ILE A 173 -21.02 -12.54 -36.54
CA ILE A 173 -22.24 -12.19 -37.29
C ILE A 173 -21.99 -11.05 -38.29
N PHE A 174 -21.24 -10.03 -37.89
CA PHE A 174 -21.01 -8.86 -38.75
C PHE A 174 -19.75 -9.03 -39.59
N HIS A 175 -19.74 -8.47 -40.80
CA HIS A 175 -18.62 -8.61 -41.73
C HIS A 175 -17.68 -7.40 -41.67
N THR A 176 -18.22 -6.19 -41.58
CA THR A 176 -17.40 -4.97 -41.65
C THR A 176 -16.78 -4.58 -40.30
N LYS A 177 -15.53 -4.11 -40.32
CA LYS A 177 -14.82 -3.64 -39.12
C LYS A 177 -15.57 -2.50 -38.41
N LYS A 178 -16.06 -1.52 -39.17
CA LYS A 178 -16.77 -0.35 -38.65
C LYS A 178 -18.03 -0.74 -37.88
N GLU A 179 -18.79 -1.69 -38.42
CA GLU A 179 -20.03 -2.18 -37.79
C GLU A 179 -19.75 -3.01 -36.53
N LYS A 180 -18.74 -3.90 -36.57
CA LYS A 180 -18.29 -4.64 -35.39
C LYS A 180 -17.96 -3.70 -34.23
N GLU A 181 -17.14 -2.69 -34.51
CA GLU A 181 -16.72 -1.72 -33.49
C GLU A 181 -17.88 -0.87 -32.97
N ALA A 182 -18.80 -0.43 -33.85
CA ALA A 182 -19.97 0.35 -33.43
C ALA A 182 -20.86 -0.43 -32.46
N ARG A 183 -21.11 -1.71 -32.74
CA ARG A 183 -21.94 -2.57 -31.89
C ARG A 183 -21.24 -2.94 -30.58
N ILE A 184 -19.93 -3.21 -30.62
CA ILE A 184 -19.14 -3.41 -29.39
C ILE A 184 -19.19 -2.15 -28.51
N ARG A 185 -19.02 -0.96 -29.09
CA ARG A 185 -19.14 0.31 -28.36
C ARG A 185 -20.53 0.50 -27.74
N CYS A 186 -21.59 0.10 -28.45
CA CYS A 186 -22.96 0.16 -27.92
C CYS A 186 -23.12 -0.75 -26.69
N LEU A 187 -22.71 -2.01 -26.79
CA LEU A 187 -22.72 -2.96 -25.66
C LEU A 187 -21.92 -2.43 -24.47
N GLU A 188 -20.74 -1.87 -24.71
CA GLU A 188 -19.91 -1.30 -23.65
C GLU A 188 -20.55 -0.08 -22.99
N LYS A 189 -21.27 0.75 -23.75
CA LYS A 189 -22.05 1.87 -23.23
C LYS A 189 -23.17 1.40 -22.32
N GLU A 190 -23.89 0.35 -22.69
CA GLU A 190 -24.94 -0.26 -21.87
C GLU A 190 -24.38 -0.82 -20.57
N LEU A 191 -23.31 -1.64 -20.65
CA LEU A 191 -22.66 -2.19 -19.46
C LEU A 191 -22.08 -1.11 -18.55
N ARG A 192 -21.62 0.02 -19.11
CA ARG A 192 -21.14 1.17 -18.32
C ARG A 192 -22.26 1.80 -17.50
N LYS A 193 -23.47 1.94 -18.05
CA LYS A 193 -24.63 2.43 -17.31
C LYS A 193 -24.96 1.53 -16.11
N ILE A 194 -24.99 0.22 -16.34
CA ILE A 194 -25.20 -0.77 -15.27
C ILE A 194 -24.14 -0.64 -14.17
N LYS A 195 -22.86 -0.50 -14.54
CA LYS A 195 -21.76 -0.32 -13.57
C LYS A 195 -21.90 0.96 -12.77
N ASN A 196 -22.27 2.06 -13.42
CA ASN A 196 -22.47 3.35 -12.76
C ASN A 196 -23.65 3.29 -11.78
N ASP A 197 -24.77 2.68 -12.17
CA ASP A 197 -25.96 2.54 -11.33
C ASP A 197 -25.67 1.66 -10.09
N LEU A 198 -24.84 0.61 -10.24
CA LEU A 198 -24.37 -0.20 -9.10
C LEU A 198 -23.50 0.60 -8.12
N LEU A 199 -22.71 1.56 -8.63
CA LEU A 199 -21.80 2.38 -7.84
C LEU A 199 -22.42 3.69 -7.33
N ASN A 200 -23.61 4.05 -7.82
CA ASN A 200 -24.32 5.26 -7.40
C ASN A 200 -24.94 5.05 -6.01
N VAL A 201 -24.71 5.95 -5.07
CA VAL A 201 -25.26 5.89 -3.70
C VAL A 201 -26.05 7.13 -3.31
N ASP A 202 -26.12 8.13 -4.18
CA ASP A 202 -26.77 9.41 -3.88
C ASP A 202 -28.23 9.44 -4.39
N ASN A 203 -28.43 9.08 -5.67
CA ASN A 203 -29.74 9.08 -6.33
C ASN A 203 -30.14 7.66 -6.77
N ILE A 204 -30.69 6.86 -5.85
CA ILE A 204 -31.09 5.47 -6.12
C ILE A 204 -32.23 5.40 -7.16
N ASP A 205 -33.04 6.45 -7.25
CA ASP A 205 -34.23 6.51 -8.13
C ASP A 205 -33.94 6.99 -9.57
N GLU A 206 -32.70 7.42 -9.85
CA GLU A 206 -32.27 7.92 -11.16
C GLU A 206 -31.32 6.94 -11.87
N ASN A 207 -31.73 5.67 -12.00
CA ASN A 207 -30.94 4.69 -12.74
C ASN A 207 -30.85 5.06 -14.22
N THR A 208 -29.63 5.09 -14.75
CA THR A 208 -29.34 5.48 -16.14
C THR A 208 -29.45 4.32 -17.14
N SER A 209 -29.45 3.09 -16.62
CA SER A 209 -29.65 1.85 -17.36
C SER A 209 -31.12 1.59 -17.69
N LEU A 210 -31.36 0.64 -18.59
CA LEU A 210 -32.72 0.27 -19.02
C LEU A 210 -33.51 -0.36 -17.85
N PRO A 211 -34.83 -0.14 -17.74
CA PRO A 211 -35.65 -0.58 -16.60
C PRO A 211 -35.56 -2.07 -16.25
N HIS A 212 -35.37 -2.94 -17.24
CA HIS A 212 -35.25 -4.38 -17.01
C HIS A 212 -34.00 -4.78 -16.21
N TYR A 213 -32.99 -3.91 -16.13
CA TYR A 213 -31.80 -4.14 -15.29
C TYR A 213 -32.02 -3.71 -13.83
N HIS A 214 -32.98 -2.84 -13.53
CA HIS A 214 -33.10 -2.20 -12.22
C HIS A 214 -33.34 -3.19 -11.09
N LYS A 215 -34.19 -4.20 -11.32
CA LYS A 215 -34.43 -5.28 -10.34
C LYS A 215 -33.13 -6.01 -9.99
N TRP A 216 -32.37 -6.41 -11.01
CA TRP A 216 -31.09 -7.10 -10.83
C TRP A 216 -30.06 -6.19 -10.14
N ILE A 217 -29.99 -4.91 -10.51
CA ILE A 217 -29.10 -3.92 -9.90
C ILE A 217 -29.37 -3.82 -8.40
N THR A 218 -30.63 -3.66 -7.99
CA THR A 218 -31.03 -3.56 -6.58
C THR A 218 -30.67 -4.81 -5.78
N GLU A 219 -30.86 -6.00 -6.36
CA GLU A 219 -30.47 -7.27 -5.73
C GLU A 219 -28.95 -7.37 -5.56
N GLN A 220 -28.18 -7.09 -6.62
CA GLN A 220 -26.71 -7.22 -6.56
C GLN A 220 -26.03 -6.14 -5.74
N LYS A 221 -26.64 -4.96 -5.59
CA LYS A 221 -26.08 -3.86 -4.80
C LYS A 221 -25.80 -4.26 -3.35
N LYS A 222 -26.60 -5.18 -2.78
CA LYS A 222 -26.41 -5.75 -1.44
C LYS A 222 -25.10 -6.54 -1.28
N HIS A 223 -24.56 -7.07 -2.38
CA HIS A 223 -23.32 -7.85 -2.39
C HIS A 223 -22.11 -7.02 -2.83
N ILE A 224 -22.35 -5.95 -3.59
CA ILE A 224 -21.29 -5.07 -4.09
C ILE A 224 -21.00 -3.98 -3.07
N VAL A 225 -22.01 -3.27 -2.59
CA VAL A 225 -21.85 -2.13 -1.70
C VAL A 225 -21.98 -2.59 -0.24
N PRO A 226 -21.11 -2.13 0.68
CA PRO A 226 -21.24 -2.48 2.09
C PRO A 226 -22.53 -1.91 2.68
N ASP A 227 -23.13 -2.67 3.58
CA ASP A 227 -24.34 -2.27 4.31
C ASP A 227 -24.00 -1.17 5.33
N LYS A 228 -24.29 0.08 4.98
CA LYS A 228 -24.08 1.24 5.84
C LYS A 228 -25.07 2.36 5.54
N GLU A 229 -25.45 3.07 6.60
CA GLU A 229 -26.44 4.15 6.55
C GLU A 229 -25.94 5.41 5.82
N LYS A 230 -24.64 5.71 5.89
CA LYS A 230 -24.07 6.96 5.36
C LYS A 230 -22.75 6.72 4.63
N PHE A 231 -22.67 7.26 3.42
CA PHE A 231 -21.44 7.33 2.61
C PHE A 231 -20.80 8.71 2.76
N GLN A 232 -19.48 8.75 2.86
CA GLN A 232 -18.75 10.02 2.88
C GLN A 232 -19.01 10.82 1.61
N LYS A 233 -19.50 12.06 1.76
CA LYS A 233 -19.90 12.95 0.66
C LYS A 233 -20.89 12.30 -0.33
N GLN A 234 -21.74 11.40 0.15
CA GLN A 234 -22.70 10.66 -0.69
C GLN A 234 -22.05 10.00 -1.92
N SER A 235 -20.80 9.55 -1.77
CA SER A 235 -20.02 9.03 -2.89
C SER A 235 -19.20 7.82 -2.48
N ILE A 236 -19.36 6.71 -3.20
CA ILE A 236 -18.52 5.52 -3.02
C ILE A 236 -17.04 5.88 -3.21
N TYR A 237 -16.71 6.76 -4.15
CA TYR A 237 -15.31 7.10 -4.45
C TYR A 237 -14.63 7.81 -3.28
N TYR A 238 -15.34 8.70 -2.59
CA TYR A 238 -14.84 9.34 -1.39
C TYR A 238 -14.80 8.36 -0.21
N ASP A 239 -15.83 7.55 -0.07
CA ASP A 239 -15.92 6.61 1.05
C ASP A 239 -14.85 5.51 0.98
N LEU A 240 -14.55 4.97 -0.22
CA LEU A 240 -13.42 4.06 -0.45
C LEU A 240 -12.10 4.63 0.09
N LYS A 241 -11.89 5.95 0.04
CA LYS A 241 -10.69 6.61 0.56
C LYS A 241 -10.70 6.75 2.09
N CYS A 242 -11.87 6.76 2.72
CA CYS A 242 -12.02 6.94 4.15
C CYS A 242 -12.12 5.61 4.92
N LYS A 243 -12.88 4.64 4.40
CA LYS A 243 -13.15 3.34 5.03
C LYS A 243 -13.03 2.19 4.02
N PRO A 244 -11.82 1.95 3.48
CA PRO A 244 -11.63 0.92 2.46
C PRO A 244 -11.98 -0.48 2.95
N MET A 245 -11.69 -0.83 4.20
CA MET A 245 -11.86 -2.20 4.69
C MET A 245 -13.32 -2.70 4.69
N ASP A 246 -14.30 -1.80 4.78
CA ASP A 246 -15.73 -2.13 4.69
C ASP A 246 -16.08 -2.81 3.36
N TYR A 247 -15.31 -2.52 2.30
CA TYR A 247 -15.53 -3.04 0.95
C TYR A 247 -14.81 -4.37 0.68
N PHE A 248 -13.95 -4.82 1.60
CA PHE A 248 -13.17 -6.05 1.43
C PHE A 248 -14.04 -7.32 1.34
N PRO A 249 -15.08 -7.53 2.19
CA PRO A 249 -16.01 -8.66 2.04
C PRO A 249 -16.68 -8.67 0.66
N CYS A 250 -17.10 -7.50 0.16
CA CYS A 250 -17.76 -7.36 -1.14
C CYS A 250 -16.83 -7.79 -2.29
N MET A 251 -15.53 -7.46 -2.22
CA MET A 251 -14.55 -7.92 -3.21
C MET A 251 -14.44 -9.45 -3.25
N ILE A 252 -14.45 -10.11 -2.09
CA ILE A 252 -14.42 -11.57 -1.99
C ILE A 252 -15.70 -12.16 -2.59
N ALA A 253 -16.87 -11.64 -2.22
CA ALA A 253 -18.16 -12.10 -2.72
C ALA A 253 -18.25 -11.99 -4.25
N MET A 254 -17.87 -10.84 -4.83
CA MET A 254 -17.83 -10.64 -6.27
C MET A 254 -16.92 -11.64 -6.99
N MET A 255 -15.70 -11.84 -6.47
CA MET A 255 -14.74 -12.77 -7.12
C MET A 255 -15.14 -14.24 -6.94
N LYS A 256 -15.86 -14.59 -5.87
CA LYS A 256 -16.49 -15.91 -5.73
C LYS A 256 -17.58 -16.16 -6.77
N GLN A 257 -18.40 -15.15 -7.07
CA GLN A 257 -19.38 -15.28 -8.16
C GLN A 257 -18.69 -15.41 -9.54
N VAL A 258 -17.58 -14.69 -9.76
CA VAL A 258 -16.77 -14.86 -10.97
C VAL A 258 -16.20 -16.27 -11.07
N GLU A 259 -15.68 -16.82 -9.96
CA GLU A 259 -15.19 -18.20 -9.88
C GLU A 259 -16.29 -19.23 -10.21
N ASN A 260 -17.51 -19.03 -9.70
CA ASN A 260 -18.66 -19.90 -10.00
C ASN A 260 -19.09 -19.86 -11.48
N ASN A 261 -18.69 -18.84 -12.24
CA ASN A 261 -18.90 -18.77 -13.68
C ASN A 261 -17.72 -19.39 -14.47
N GLU A 262 -16.82 -20.11 -13.79
CA GLU A 262 -15.63 -20.76 -14.37
C GLU A 262 -14.67 -19.78 -15.09
N GLU A 263 -14.75 -18.50 -14.75
CA GLU A 263 -13.89 -17.45 -15.30
C GLU A 263 -12.72 -17.15 -14.35
N THR A 264 -11.62 -16.66 -14.91
CA THR A 264 -10.43 -16.33 -14.10
C THR A 264 -10.77 -15.27 -13.05
N ILE A 265 -10.30 -15.42 -11.82
CA ILE A 265 -10.51 -14.43 -10.75
C ILE A 265 -9.41 -13.38 -10.72
N SER A 266 -9.74 -12.18 -10.23
CA SER A 266 -8.72 -11.22 -9.78
C SER A 266 -8.40 -11.49 -8.32
N ASN A 267 -7.11 -11.58 -7.98
CA ASN A 267 -6.70 -11.92 -6.62
C ASN A 267 -7.00 -10.77 -5.64
N VAL A 268 -8.01 -10.98 -4.80
CA VAL A 268 -8.50 -10.00 -3.82
C VAL A 268 -7.48 -9.71 -2.71
N PHE A 269 -6.64 -10.70 -2.38
CA PHE A 269 -5.68 -10.60 -1.28
C PHE A 269 -4.33 -10.05 -1.77
N PRO A 270 -3.77 -8.99 -1.16
CA PRO A 270 -2.45 -8.51 -1.53
C PRO A 270 -1.41 -9.58 -1.21
N LEU A 271 -0.60 -9.93 -2.21
CA LEU A 271 0.52 -10.87 -2.09
C LEU A 271 1.82 -10.20 -2.54
N ARG A 272 2.96 -10.68 -2.04
CA ARG A 272 4.26 -10.26 -2.56
C ARG A 272 4.48 -10.90 -3.93
N SER A 273 4.72 -10.08 -4.95
CA SER A 273 5.07 -10.53 -6.30
C SER A 273 6.57 -10.68 -6.54
N SER A 274 7.40 -10.22 -5.61
CA SER A 274 8.86 -10.20 -5.73
C SER A 274 9.52 -11.04 -4.65
N ILE A 275 10.48 -11.86 -5.08
CA ILE A 275 11.42 -12.60 -4.22
C ILE A 275 12.53 -11.73 -3.65
N SER A 276 12.65 -10.48 -4.13
CA SER A 276 13.68 -9.55 -3.64
C SER A 276 13.22 -8.87 -2.35
N PRO A 277 14.05 -8.84 -1.30
CA PRO A 277 13.67 -8.22 -0.04
C PRO A 277 13.24 -6.77 -0.20
N GLY A 278 12.13 -6.43 0.45
CA GLY A 278 11.61 -5.06 0.56
C GLY A 278 12.35 -4.22 1.61
N TYR A 279 11.99 -2.94 1.69
CA TYR A 279 12.51 -2.04 2.72
C TYR A 279 11.88 -2.36 4.08
N ILE A 280 12.70 -2.43 5.12
CA ILE A 280 12.26 -2.48 6.52
C ILE A 280 12.66 -1.20 7.24
N ARG A 281 11.88 -0.79 8.24
CA ARG A 281 12.18 0.36 9.10
C ARG A 281 13.04 -0.06 10.29
N LEU A 282 14.11 0.69 10.54
CA LEU A 282 15.03 0.52 11.65
C LEU A 282 15.08 1.82 12.45
N ASP A 283 14.68 1.75 13.71
CA ASP A 283 14.78 2.82 14.70
C ASP A 283 15.97 2.57 15.65
N THR A 284 16.24 3.54 16.54
CA THR A 284 17.32 3.44 17.53
C THR A 284 17.23 2.17 18.39
N ILE A 285 16.02 1.78 18.81
CA ILE A 285 15.79 0.59 19.64
C ILE A 285 16.16 -0.67 18.87
N THR A 286 15.66 -0.79 17.64
CA THR A 286 15.95 -1.93 16.76
C THR A 286 17.45 -2.05 16.52
N LEU A 287 18.15 -0.95 16.26
CA LEU A 287 19.60 -0.96 16.07
C LEU A 287 20.36 -1.45 17.30
N VAL A 288 19.98 -1.00 18.50
CA VAL A 288 20.57 -1.49 19.76
C VAL A 288 20.38 -3.00 19.89
N TYR A 289 19.18 -3.51 19.65
CA TYR A 289 18.93 -4.93 19.79
C TYR A 289 19.60 -5.79 18.70
N LEU A 290 19.69 -5.30 17.47
CA LEU A 290 20.27 -6.03 16.34
C LEU A 290 21.81 -5.98 16.32
N LEU A 291 22.40 -4.81 16.54
CA LEU A 291 23.81 -4.56 16.24
C LEU A 291 24.70 -4.51 17.49
N LEU A 292 24.19 -4.04 18.63
CA LEU A 292 24.99 -3.88 19.85
C LEU A 292 25.45 -5.24 20.40
N ARG A 293 26.76 -5.39 20.55
CA ARG A 293 27.40 -6.59 21.12
C ARG A 293 27.65 -6.41 22.61
N LYS A 294 27.79 -7.53 23.33
CA LYS A 294 28.06 -7.53 24.78
C LYS A 294 29.32 -6.72 25.15
N GLU A 295 30.35 -6.77 24.31
CA GLU A 295 31.60 -6.01 24.43
C GLU A 295 31.39 -4.49 24.43
N GLN A 296 30.31 -4.02 23.80
CA GLN A 296 30.03 -2.60 23.59
C GLN A 296 29.08 -2.03 24.67
N GLY A 297 28.62 -2.87 25.61
CA GLY A 297 27.72 -2.50 26.70
C GLY A 297 26.48 -3.40 26.80
N LYS A 298 25.68 -3.18 27.85
CA LYS A 298 24.41 -3.91 28.03
C LYS A 298 23.30 -3.20 27.26
N LYS A 299 22.49 -3.97 26.52
CA LYS A 299 21.36 -3.43 25.75
C LYS A 299 20.36 -2.63 26.62
N SER A 300 20.17 -3.06 27.87
CA SER A 300 19.32 -2.39 28.88
C SER A 300 19.69 -0.93 29.13
N ASP A 301 20.98 -0.60 29.02
CA ASP A 301 21.50 0.72 29.36
C ASP A 301 20.99 1.78 28.37
N PHE A 302 20.68 1.34 27.14
CA PHE A 302 20.22 2.18 26.04
C PHE A 302 18.71 2.09 25.78
N SER A 303 18.01 1.07 26.30
CA SER A 303 16.59 0.83 26.02
C SER A 303 15.62 1.28 27.13
N ASN A 304 16.10 1.51 28.36
CA ASN A 304 15.24 1.76 29.52
C ASN A 304 15.10 3.25 29.88
N GLN A 305 13.97 3.62 30.49
CA GLN A 305 13.75 4.92 31.18
C GLN A 305 14.07 6.18 30.35
N GLY A 306 13.82 6.16 29.04
CA GLY A 306 14.07 7.30 28.15
C GLY A 306 15.54 7.47 27.75
N ASN A 307 16.43 6.55 28.12
CA ASN A 307 17.85 6.57 27.74
C ASN A 307 18.05 6.49 26.23
N THR A 308 17.13 5.86 25.50
CA THR A 308 17.20 5.78 24.03
C THR A 308 17.28 7.16 23.40
N LYS A 309 16.45 8.11 23.87
CA LYS A 309 16.42 9.48 23.34
C LYS A 309 17.66 10.29 23.76
N LYS A 310 18.22 10.01 24.95
CA LYS A 310 19.46 10.66 25.42
C LYS A 310 20.69 10.21 24.64
N HIS A 311 20.67 8.98 24.10
CA HIS A 311 21.82 8.37 23.45
C HIS A 311 21.65 8.13 21.95
N GLU A 312 20.53 8.54 21.34
CA GLU A 312 20.24 8.27 19.93
C GLU A 312 21.34 8.78 19.01
N ASP A 313 21.77 10.03 19.14
CA ASP A 313 22.88 10.57 18.34
C ASP A 313 24.17 9.76 18.48
N LYS A 314 24.48 9.32 19.71
CA LYS A 314 25.69 8.52 19.98
C LYS A 314 25.59 7.15 19.34
N ILE A 315 24.44 6.48 19.47
CA ILE A 315 24.17 5.16 18.87
C ILE A 315 24.25 5.24 17.34
N TRP A 316 23.60 6.23 16.75
CA TRP A 316 23.60 6.41 15.30
C TRP A 316 24.99 6.78 14.78
N LYS A 317 25.73 7.67 15.47
CA LYS A 317 27.13 7.98 15.12
C LYS A 317 28.06 6.76 15.30
N PHE A 318 27.74 5.83 16.19
CA PHE A 318 28.52 4.61 16.38
C PHE A 318 28.38 3.64 15.20
N PHE A 319 27.15 3.39 14.74
CA PHE A 319 26.89 2.44 13.63
C PHE A 319 26.96 3.08 12.24
N PHE A 320 26.77 4.39 12.13
CA PHE A 320 26.68 5.10 10.86
C PHE A 320 27.57 6.34 10.80
N ARG A 321 27.94 6.71 9.57
CA ARG A 321 28.69 7.90 9.18
C ARG A 321 27.76 9.12 9.14
N THR A 322 27.19 9.49 10.29
CA THR A 322 26.23 10.59 10.43
C THR A 322 26.82 11.95 10.10
N GLU A 323 28.15 12.08 10.05
CA GLU A 323 28.86 13.28 9.61
C GLU A 323 28.67 13.60 8.11
N LYS A 324 28.19 12.64 7.30
CA LYS A 324 28.01 12.84 5.86
C LYS A 324 26.87 13.81 5.54
N LYS A 325 27.03 14.57 4.45
CA LYS A 325 26.01 15.51 3.92
C LYS A 325 24.63 14.87 3.72
N VAL A 326 24.55 13.57 3.43
CA VAL A 326 23.27 12.86 3.27
C VAL A 326 22.40 12.81 4.53
N PHE A 327 22.98 13.05 5.72
CA PHE A 327 22.29 13.17 7.02
C PHE A 327 21.96 14.62 7.40
N HIS A 328 22.21 15.59 6.51
CA HIS A 328 22.00 17.01 6.78
C HIS A 328 21.00 17.58 5.77
N LYS A 329 20.01 18.32 6.26
CA LYS A 329 18.97 18.90 5.42
C LYS A 329 18.49 20.23 6.01
N THR A 330 18.41 21.27 5.20
CA THR A 330 17.93 22.59 5.64
C THR A 330 16.48 22.49 6.11
N ASP A 331 16.17 23.07 7.27
CA ASP A 331 14.84 23.09 7.94
C ASP A 331 14.35 21.72 8.46
N PHE A 332 15.21 20.70 8.47
CA PHE A 332 14.88 19.34 8.90
C PHE A 332 16.01 18.67 9.70
N SER A 333 15.62 17.97 10.75
CA SER A 333 16.48 17.19 11.63
C SER A 333 16.39 15.70 11.29
N PHE A 334 17.51 14.98 11.42
CA PHE A 334 17.51 13.53 11.27
C PHE A 334 16.60 12.91 12.33
N HIS A 335 15.65 12.07 11.92
CA HIS A 335 14.63 11.49 12.81
C HIS A 335 15.07 10.17 13.46
N HIS A 336 16.38 9.88 13.46
CA HIS A 336 16.95 8.66 14.05
C HIS A 336 16.24 7.38 13.57
N MET A 337 15.89 7.37 12.28
CA MET A 337 15.21 6.26 11.63
C MET A 337 15.68 6.15 10.18
N ILE A 338 15.94 4.92 9.75
CA ILE A 338 16.20 4.61 8.35
C ILE A 338 15.26 3.51 7.87
N SER A 339 14.99 3.48 6.57
CA SER A 339 14.42 2.32 5.90
C SER A 339 15.48 1.69 5.00
N THR A 340 15.64 0.37 5.01
CA THR A 340 16.67 -0.32 4.20
C THR A 340 16.16 -1.63 3.64
N ASP A 341 16.60 -1.98 2.43
CA ASP A 341 16.41 -3.29 1.80
C ASP A 341 17.70 -4.13 1.77
N GLY A 342 18.68 -3.77 2.62
CA GLY A 342 20.00 -4.38 2.69
C GLY A 342 21.02 -3.79 1.71
N VAL A 343 20.59 -3.02 0.71
CA VAL A 343 21.47 -2.38 -0.27
C VAL A 343 21.26 -0.86 -0.30
N GLY A 344 20.03 -0.44 -0.53
CA GLY A 344 19.60 0.95 -0.51
C GLY A 344 19.08 1.37 0.86
N VAL A 345 19.26 2.64 1.19
CA VAL A 345 18.79 3.24 2.44
C VAL A 345 18.03 4.52 2.15
N SER A 346 16.90 4.70 2.81
CA SER A 346 16.16 5.96 2.91
C SER A 346 16.31 6.49 4.33
N ILE A 347 16.97 7.64 4.48
CA ILE A 347 17.17 8.33 5.75
C ILE A 347 15.95 9.23 5.98
N LEU A 348 15.28 9.07 7.12
CA LEU A 348 14.08 9.84 7.47
C LEU A 348 14.45 11.10 8.25
N PHE A 349 13.84 12.21 7.88
CA PHE A 349 13.98 13.51 8.51
C PHE A 349 12.63 14.05 8.95
N ILE A 350 12.61 14.79 10.04
CA ILE A 350 11.45 15.50 10.59
C ILE A 350 11.73 17.01 10.57
N ARG A 351 10.71 17.83 10.30
CA ARG A 351 10.85 19.29 10.31
C ARG A 351 11.28 19.78 11.69
N ASP A 352 12.22 20.74 11.74
CA ASP A 352 12.89 21.14 12.99
C ASP A 352 11.93 21.58 14.09
N ASP A 353 10.88 22.32 13.75
CA ASP A 353 9.88 22.82 14.71
C ASP A 353 8.96 21.72 15.27
N LEU A 354 8.97 20.52 14.69
CA LEU A 354 8.16 19.36 15.09
C LEU A 354 8.97 18.30 15.86
N VAL A 355 10.29 18.47 15.98
CA VAL A 355 11.15 17.53 16.72
C VAL A 355 10.67 17.41 18.17
N GLY A 356 10.42 16.16 18.61
CA GLY A 356 10.00 15.86 19.98
C GLY A 356 8.58 16.30 20.34
N LYS A 357 7.82 16.89 19.40
CA LYS A 357 6.43 17.29 19.60
C LYS A 357 5.48 16.21 19.09
N ARG A 358 4.28 16.16 19.67
CA ARG A 358 3.18 15.41 19.07
C ARG A 358 2.88 16.06 17.73
N LEU A 359 3.01 15.27 16.65
CA LEU A 359 2.65 15.76 15.33
C LEU A 359 1.18 16.17 15.36
N PRO A 360 0.83 17.36 14.84
CA PRO A 360 -0.57 17.67 14.64
C PRO A 360 -1.12 16.58 13.73
N ASN A 361 -2.37 16.14 13.99
CA ASN A 361 -3.10 15.45 12.94
C ASN A 361 -2.97 16.34 11.71
N ALA A 362 -2.42 15.80 10.62
CA ALA A 362 -2.38 16.50 9.36
C ALA A 362 -3.85 16.74 8.98
N LYS A 363 -4.43 17.83 9.49
CA LYS A 363 -5.54 18.49 8.81
C LYS A 363 -4.91 18.72 7.45
N LYS A 364 -5.37 17.99 6.43
CA LYS A 364 -5.06 18.34 5.04
C LYS A 364 -5.17 19.84 5.03
N GLY A 365 -4.05 20.54 4.78
CA GLY A 365 -4.10 21.99 4.71
C GLY A 365 -5.28 22.28 3.81
N VAL A 366 -6.22 23.13 4.27
CA VAL A 366 -7.27 23.62 3.37
C VAL A 366 -6.51 24.04 2.13
N SER A 367 -6.84 23.40 1.00
CA SER A 367 -6.13 23.69 -0.23
C SER A 367 -6.17 25.21 -0.37
N LYS A 368 -4.99 25.85 -0.39
CA LYS A 368 -4.93 27.28 -0.69
C LYS A 368 -5.20 27.52 -2.18
N GLU A 369 -5.20 26.45 -2.97
CA GLU A 369 -5.60 26.48 -4.37
C GLU A 369 -7.11 26.63 -4.41
N LEU A 370 -7.55 27.77 -4.95
CA LEU A 370 -8.94 28.04 -5.30
C LEU A 370 -9.19 27.48 -6.69
N TYR A 371 -10.36 26.87 -6.90
CA TYR A 371 -10.82 26.61 -8.26
C TYR A 371 -11.08 27.94 -8.98
N ILE A 372 -11.06 27.92 -10.32
CA ILE A 372 -11.25 29.13 -11.13
C ILE A 372 -12.59 29.79 -10.80
N ASP A 373 -13.65 29.01 -10.59
CA ASP A 373 -14.99 29.44 -10.21
C ASP A 373 -15.10 29.95 -8.76
N GLU A 374 -14.07 29.74 -7.93
CA GLU A 374 -13.98 30.27 -6.57
C GLU A 374 -13.24 31.64 -6.52
N LEU A 375 -12.74 32.14 -7.65
CA LEU A 375 -12.04 33.43 -7.73
C LEU A 375 -13.03 34.61 -7.89
N ASN A 376 -12.82 35.65 -7.07
CA ASN A 376 -13.56 36.92 -7.19
C ASN A 376 -12.88 37.93 -8.12
N ASP A 377 -11.58 37.76 -8.39
CA ASP A 377 -10.79 38.63 -9.27
C ASP A 377 -10.00 37.78 -10.27
N TYR A 378 -10.21 38.06 -11.55
CA TYR A 378 -9.60 37.38 -12.69
C TYR A 378 -8.52 38.24 -13.38
N SER A 379 -8.24 39.44 -12.87
CA SER A 379 -7.30 40.41 -13.47
C SER A 379 -5.92 39.79 -13.75
N ALA A 380 -5.39 39.01 -12.80
CA ALA A 380 -4.10 38.34 -12.90
C ALA A 380 -4.06 37.18 -13.92
N LEU A 381 -5.22 36.70 -14.39
CA LEU A 381 -5.35 35.59 -15.34
C LEU A 381 -5.54 36.06 -16.78
N ARG A 382 -5.89 37.34 -17.02
CA ARG A 382 -6.32 37.85 -18.32
C ARG A 382 -5.28 37.68 -19.43
N ASP A 383 -4.01 37.84 -19.09
CA ASP A 383 -2.88 37.76 -20.04
C ASP A 383 -2.14 36.41 -19.97
N LYS A 384 -2.73 35.41 -19.32
CA LYS A 384 -2.13 34.07 -19.18
C LYS A 384 -2.65 33.14 -20.28
N THR A 385 -1.74 32.36 -20.86
CA THR A 385 -2.12 31.24 -21.72
C THR A 385 -2.82 30.16 -20.89
N ILE A 386 -4.03 29.80 -21.29
CA ILE A 386 -4.77 28.69 -20.68
C ILE A 386 -4.17 27.40 -21.23
N VAL A 387 -3.78 26.50 -20.33
CA VAL A 387 -3.27 25.18 -20.70
C VAL A 387 -4.17 24.13 -20.07
N GLY A 388 -4.83 23.33 -20.90
CA GLY A 388 -5.55 22.15 -20.47
C GLY A 388 -4.55 21.07 -20.07
N VAL A 389 -4.65 20.58 -18.83
CA VAL A 389 -3.78 19.52 -18.30
C VAL A 389 -4.62 18.27 -18.04
N ASP A 390 -4.28 17.17 -18.70
CA ASP A 390 -4.95 15.88 -18.53
C ASP A 390 -3.92 14.77 -18.20
N PRO A 391 -3.56 14.59 -16.91
CA PRO A 391 -2.62 13.56 -16.52
C PRO A 391 -3.26 12.17 -16.63
N GLY A 392 -2.64 11.31 -17.42
CA GLY A 392 -3.07 9.93 -17.67
C GLY A 392 -2.14 8.88 -17.08
N LYS A 393 -2.54 7.60 -17.24
CA LYS A 393 -1.68 6.47 -16.88
C LYS A 393 -0.47 6.39 -17.81
N GLU A 394 -0.61 6.62 -19.10
CA GLU A 394 0.52 6.57 -20.05
C GLU A 394 1.31 7.89 -20.07
N ASP A 395 0.58 9.00 -20.03
CA ASP A 395 1.14 10.35 -20.05
C ASP A 395 1.04 10.98 -18.67
N LEU A 396 2.16 10.99 -17.96
CA LEU A 396 2.24 11.53 -16.61
C LEU A 396 1.89 13.02 -16.57
N ILE A 397 2.23 13.73 -17.65
CA ILE A 397 1.80 15.10 -17.92
C ILE A 397 1.40 15.15 -19.39
N TYR A 398 0.20 15.62 -19.66
CA TYR A 398 -0.25 15.98 -21.00
C TYR A 398 -0.86 17.38 -20.90
N CYS A 399 -0.33 18.31 -21.68
CA CYS A 399 -0.73 19.70 -21.69
C CYS A 399 -1.04 20.11 -23.12
N VAL A 400 -2.14 20.83 -23.32
CA VAL A 400 -2.52 21.43 -24.60
C VAL A 400 -2.94 22.89 -24.37
N ASP A 401 -2.53 23.81 -25.24
CA ASP A 401 -2.83 25.24 -25.10
C ASP A 401 -4.06 25.72 -25.88
N ASP A 402 -4.65 24.86 -26.71
CA ASP A 402 -5.86 25.17 -27.50
C ASP A 402 -6.68 23.91 -27.81
N ALA A 403 -7.95 24.07 -28.19
CA ALA A 403 -8.85 23.01 -28.62
C ALA A 403 -8.72 22.66 -30.12
N SER A 404 -7.94 23.44 -30.88
CA SER A 404 -7.69 23.18 -32.30
C SER A 404 -6.72 22.01 -32.52
N LYS A 405 -6.70 21.48 -33.75
CA LYS A 405 -5.75 20.41 -34.12
C LYS A 405 -4.31 20.89 -34.20
N ASP A 406 -4.10 22.20 -34.30
CA ASP A 406 -2.79 22.84 -34.46
C ASP A 406 -2.23 23.34 -33.11
N ALA A 407 -2.88 22.97 -31.99
CA ALA A 407 -2.47 23.32 -30.65
C ALA A 407 -1.07 22.78 -30.30
N ASN A 408 -0.33 23.51 -29.48
CA ASN A 408 0.93 23.04 -28.94
C ASN A 408 0.66 22.00 -27.86
N VAL A 409 1.38 20.88 -27.95
CA VAL A 409 1.27 19.78 -27.00
C VAL A 409 2.58 19.59 -26.25
N PHE A 410 2.53 19.68 -24.94
CA PHE A 410 3.62 19.21 -24.07
C PHE A 410 3.22 17.87 -23.45
N ARG A 411 4.08 16.86 -23.64
CA ARG A 411 3.82 15.49 -23.19
C ARG A 411 5.03 14.95 -22.45
N TYR A 412 4.82 14.45 -21.23
CA TYR A 412 5.79 13.70 -20.46
C TYR A 412 5.26 12.29 -20.18
N SER A 413 5.77 11.30 -20.91
CA SER A 413 5.27 9.92 -20.83
C SER A 413 5.96 9.10 -19.74
N GLN A 414 5.31 8.01 -19.32
CA GLN A 414 5.94 7.02 -18.44
C GLN A 414 7.22 6.43 -19.04
N ASP A 415 7.26 6.21 -20.35
CA ASP A 415 8.43 5.68 -21.05
C ASP A 415 9.59 6.65 -21.05
N GLN A 416 9.30 7.93 -21.29
CA GLN A 416 10.29 9.00 -21.21
C GLN A 416 10.89 9.05 -19.79
N ARG A 417 10.05 9.10 -18.75
CA ARG A 417 10.50 9.04 -17.36
C ARG A 417 11.35 7.80 -17.07
N ARG A 418 10.92 6.62 -17.52
CA ARG A 418 11.66 5.35 -17.33
C ARG A 418 13.04 5.41 -17.97
N LYS A 419 13.15 6.00 -19.17
CA LYS A 419 14.40 6.16 -19.92
C LYS A 419 15.34 7.17 -19.25
N GLU A 420 14.84 8.36 -18.95
CA GLU A 420 15.61 9.45 -18.31
C GLU A 420 16.13 9.05 -16.94
N THR A 421 15.30 8.40 -16.12
CA THR A 421 15.70 7.91 -14.79
C THR A 421 16.52 6.62 -14.85
N LYS A 422 16.69 6.02 -16.03
CA LYS A 422 17.37 4.73 -16.26
C LYS A 422 16.88 3.65 -15.29
N MET A 423 15.58 3.66 -14.98
CA MET A 423 14.99 2.87 -13.89
C MET A 423 15.31 1.37 -14.01
N LYS A 424 15.18 0.81 -15.23
CA LYS A 424 15.48 -0.61 -15.49
C LYS A 424 16.96 -0.96 -15.23
N LYS A 425 17.89 -0.10 -15.65
CA LYS A 425 19.33 -0.28 -15.42
C LYS A 425 19.64 -0.31 -13.93
N TYR A 426 19.16 0.68 -13.17
CA TYR A 426 19.44 0.75 -11.73
C TYR A 426 18.76 -0.37 -10.95
N ASN A 427 17.54 -0.77 -11.33
CA ASN A 427 16.89 -1.93 -10.72
C ASN A 427 17.70 -3.20 -10.93
N ASN A 428 18.20 -3.46 -12.15
CA ASN A 428 19.05 -4.62 -12.42
C ASN A 428 20.35 -4.60 -11.60
N ILE A 429 20.97 -3.43 -11.43
CA ILE A 429 22.17 -3.27 -10.59
C ILE A 429 21.85 -3.61 -9.12
N ILE A 430 20.75 -3.06 -8.57
CA ILE A 430 20.32 -3.34 -7.20
C ILE A 430 20.02 -4.83 -7.02
N LEU A 431 19.34 -5.45 -7.99
CA LEU A 431 19.05 -6.88 -7.97
C LEU A 431 20.33 -7.73 -8.02
N GLY A 432 21.34 -7.32 -8.77
CA GLY A 432 22.66 -7.97 -8.77
C GLY A 432 23.42 -7.80 -7.45
N MET A 433 23.22 -6.69 -6.74
CA MET A 433 23.81 -6.45 -5.42
C MET A 433 23.11 -7.22 -4.29
N LYS A 434 21.84 -7.59 -4.47
CA LYS A 434 21.10 -8.47 -3.54
C LYS A 434 21.52 -9.93 -3.78
N THR A 435 22.68 -10.30 -3.25
CA THR A 435 23.27 -11.64 -3.39
C THR A 435 22.42 -12.74 -2.73
N ASN A 436 21.69 -12.39 -1.67
CA ASN A 436 20.82 -13.31 -0.96
C ASN A 436 19.39 -13.19 -1.49
N LYS A 437 19.06 -13.98 -2.51
CA LYS A 437 17.68 -14.12 -2.96
C LYS A 437 16.95 -15.13 -2.08
N ILE A 438 15.67 -14.87 -1.83
CA ILE A 438 14.79 -15.85 -1.21
C ILE A 438 14.55 -16.92 -2.26
N GLN A 439 15.02 -18.14 -1.98
CA GLN A 439 14.76 -19.33 -2.78
C GLN A 439 13.33 -19.81 -2.56
#